data_AF-A0A958QC86-F1
#
_entry.id   AF-A0A958QC86-F1
#
_cell.length_a   1.000
_cell.length_b   1.000
_cell.length_c   1.000
_cell.angle_alpha   90.00
_cell.angle_beta   90.00
_cell.angle_gamma   90.00
#
_symmetry.space_group_name_H-M   'P 1'
#
loop_
_entity.id
_entity.type
_entity.pdbx_description
1 polymer ?
#
loop_
_entity_poly.entity_id
_entity_poly.type
_entity_poly.pdbx_seq_one_letter_code
_entity_poly.pdbx_strand_id
1 'polypeptide(L)'
;MTVLRAHVDSDLTPYRNALCGRSGKERFSILLDDSEFLPEMGRLVGFGERLPSEKTVEEILSDANIPEDLSHSLLVSYGLEEYKTTACKQLSECSARRIQLLLATHSSEKVLILDGPFEPLSSQWKERFAELILNDARNKNRITIITRLSFRPENWVGNEMIARLQVGQTVQKTIGFGSNPSEVHAVVGQLRSLLNDEEKVQKILSGQVQVDPNLLSQIKSGSESIAEQRANEPLSKNDSSEFDLKIESKEPLSGQARIQSAYYQYRYISRAAIGMAALVVATFIVALVLKFSSANQSETKIAKLEISVATEKSTSSTSKPSNSGPSQSEKSSNTVQKPENLNSKPSSEEKNLLSALESN
;
A
#
# COMPACT_ATOMS: atom_id res chain seq x y z
N MET A 1 2.39 5.97 -3.61
CA MET A 1 1.71 4.84 -2.92
C MET A 1 2.46 3.56 -3.25
N THR A 2 2.64 2.66 -2.28
CA THR A 2 3.40 1.41 -2.46
C THR A 2 2.53 0.21 -2.15
N VAL A 3 2.53 -0.79 -3.03
CA VAL A 3 1.84 -2.06 -2.85
C VAL A 3 2.87 -3.18 -2.73
N LEU A 4 2.87 -3.88 -1.60
CA LEU A 4 3.69 -5.06 -1.40
C LEU A 4 3.07 -6.25 -2.13
N ARG A 5 3.92 -7.04 -2.79
CA ARG A 5 3.55 -8.25 -3.51
C ARG A 5 4.45 -9.38 -3.06
N ALA A 6 3.88 -10.53 -2.81
CA ALA A 6 4.62 -11.75 -2.54
C ALA A 6 4.13 -12.87 -3.44
N HIS A 7 4.99 -13.87 -3.65
CA HIS A 7 4.57 -15.10 -4.32
C HIS A 7 3.68 -15.94 -3.39
N VAL A 8 3.98 -15.93 -2.09
CA VAL A 8 3.20 -16.62 -1.06
C VAL A 8 2.81 -15.60 0.02
N ASP A 9 1.55 -15.63 0.46
CA ASP A 9 1.03 -14.69 1.46
C ASP A 9 1.81 -14.73 2.80
N SER A 10 2.41 -15.87 3.13
CA SER A 10 3.28 -16.03 4.31
C SER A 10 4.49 -15.10 4.29
N ASP A 11 5.03 -14.78 3.11
CA ASP A 11 6.20 -13.92 2.95
C ASP A 11 5.90 -12.46 3.27
N LEU A 12 4.62 -12.06 3.29
CA LEU A 12 4.20 -10.72 3.73
C LEU A 12 4.20 -10.59 5.26
N THR A 13 4.14 -11.71 6.00
CA THR A 13 3.98 -11.72 7.46
C THR A 13 5.07 -10.94 8.20
N PRO A 14 6.37 -11.11 7.88
CA PRO A 14 7.43 -10.37 8.57
C PRO A 14 7.29 -8.85 8.39
N TYR A 15 6.94 -8.40 7.17
CA TYR A 15 6.74 -6.99 6.85
C TYR A 15 5.49 -6.41 7.52
N ARG A 16 4.39 -7.17 7.54
CA ARG A 16 3.16 -6.80 8.24
C ARG A 16 3.42 -6.63 9.73
N ASN A 17 4.13 -7.58 10.34
CA ASN A 17 4.49 -7.54 11.75
C ASN A 17 5.35 -6.32 12.07
N ALA A 18 6.39 -6.05 11.28
CA ALA A 18 7.25 -4.88 11.45
C ALA A 18 6.46 -3.56 11.35
N LEU A 19 5.61 -3.41 10.33
CA LEU A 19 4.81 -2.19 10.11
C LEU A 19 3.77 -1.93 11.20
N CYS A 20 3.26 -2.97 11.88
CA CYS A 20 2.32 -2.82 13.00
C CYS A 20 2.98 -2.96 14.38
N GLY A 21 4.31 -2.98 14.46
CA GLY A 21 5.07 -3.06 15.71
C GLY A 21 4.97 -4.40 16.45
N ARG A 22 4.58 -5.47 15.77
CA ARG A 22 4.55 -6.81 16.36
C ARG A 22 5.93 -7.45 16.24
N SER A 23 6.42 -8.01 17.34
CA SER A 23 7.69 -8.73 17.36
C SER A 23 7.63 -9.98 16.46
N GLY A 24 8.52 -10.04 15.47
CA GLY A 24 8.75 -11.20 14.63
C GLY A 24 10.03 -11.96 15.02
N LYS A 25 10.34 -13.04 14.30
CA LYS A 25 11.66 -13.70 14.39
C LYS A 25 12.72 -12.87 13.69
N GLU A 26 12.30 -12.11 12.69
CA GLU A 26 13.10 -11.25 11.85
C GLU A 26 13.36 -9.90 12.54
N ARG A 27 14.54 -9.32 12.30
CA ARG A 27 14.88 -7.97 12.74
C ARG A 27 14.70 -7.01 11.59
N PHE A 28 13.75 -6.09 11.70
CA PHE A 28 13.53 -5.00 10.76
C PHE A 28 13.90 -3.67 11.42
N SER A 29 14.49 -2.78 10.63
CA SER A 29 14.53 -1.35 10.93
C SER A 29 13.84 -0.65 9.76
N ILE A 30 12.81 0.13 10.07
CA ILE A 30 12.07 0.91 9.08
C ILE A 30 12.44 2.36 9.36
N LEU A 31 12.95 3.05 8.35
CA LEU A 31 13.29 4.47 8.44
C LEU A 31 12.28 5.29 7.64
N LEU A 32 11.81 6.38 8.23
CA LEU A 32 10.96 7.40 7.62
C LEU A 32 11.64 8.76 7.82
N ASP A 33 12.03 9.41 6.72
CA ASP A 33 12.79 10.66 6.76
C ASP A 33 14.01 10.58 7.70
N ASP A 34 14.82 9.54 7.53
CA ASP A 34 16.02 9.23 8.33
C ASP A 34 15.78 8.95 9.82
N SER A 35 14.52 8.91 10.26
CA SER A 35 14.12 8.58 11.63
C SER A 35 13.51 7.18 11.72
N GLU A 36 13.69 6.49 12.84
CA GLU A 36 13.06 5.19 13.04
C GLU A 36 11.52 5.33 13.04
N PHE A 37 10.86 4.54 12.20
CA PHE A 37 9.41 4.51 12.09
C PHE A 37 8.83 3.76 13.30
N LEU A 38 7.96 4.44 14.04
CA LEU A 38 7.11 3.84 15.06
C LEU A 38 5.69 3.69 14.52
N PRO A 39 4.97 2.59 14.81
CA PRO A 39 3.60 2.38 14.35
C PRO A 39 2.63 3.51 14.74
N GLU A 40 2.89 4.16 15.88
CA GLU A 40 2.11 5.30 16.39
C GLU A 40 2.18 6.54 15.48
N MET A 41 3.21 6.64 14.63
CA MET A 41 3.37 7.73 13.67
C MET A 41 2.46 7.58 12.45
N GLY A 42 1.83 6.41 12.27
CA GLY A 42 1.00 6.09 11.12
C GLY A 42 -0.40 5.67 11.50
N ARG A 43 -1.32 5.81 10.54
CA ARG A 43 -2.66 5.24 10.64
C ARG A 43 -2.65 3.80 10.10
N LEU A 44 -3.07 2.85 10.93
CA LEU A 44 -3.18 1.43 10.56
C LEU A 44 -4.64 1.08 10.26
N VAL A 45 -4.86 0.32 9.17
CA VAL A 45 -6.15 -0.31 8.86
C VAL A 45 -5.94 -1.75 8.40
N GLY A 46 -6.75 -2.69 8.89
CA GLY A 46 -6.71 -4.12 8.57
C GLY A 46 -5.84 -4.98 9.47
N PHE A 47 -5.33 -4.45 10.57
CA PHE A 47 -4.45 -5.15 11.53
C PHE A 47 -5.21 -5.71 12.74
N GLY A 48 -6.54 -5.68 12.69
CA GLY A 48 -7.43 -6.14 13.76
C GLY A 48 -7.93 -5.02 14.65
N GLU A 49 -7.64 -3.76 14.30
CA GLU A 49 -8.24 -2.60 14.95
C GLU A 49 -9.76 -2.62 14.79
N ARG A 50 -10.46 -2.27 15.86
CA ARG A 50 -11.92 -2.21 15.92
C ARG A 50 -12.35 -0.78 16.20
N LEU A 51 -13.49 -0.41 15.63
CA LEU A 51 -14.15 0.84 16.01
C LEU A 51 -14.60 0.76 17.48
N PRO A 52 -14.59 1.88 18.23
CA PRO A 52 -15.07 1.89 19.61
C PRO A 52 -16.54 1.46 19.65
N SER A 53 -16.82 0.39 20.40
CA SER A 53 -18.10 -0.34 20.33
C SER A 53 -19.31 0.46 20.81
N GLU A 54 -19.07 1.40 21.74
CA GLU A 54 -20.12 2.19 22.39
C GLU A 54 -20.48 3.45 21.61
N LYS A 55 -19.58 3.94 20.75
CA LYS A 55 -19.79 5.18 20.00
C LYS A 55 -20.62 4.97 18.76
N THR A 56 -21.40 6.00 18.41
CA THR A 56 -22.09 6.06 17.12
C THR A 56 -21.11 6.40 15.99
N VAL A 57 -21.52 6.17 14.75
CA VAL A 57 -20.69 6.51 13.57
C VAL A 57 -20.44 8.02 13.52
N GLU A 58 -21.46 8.84 13.79
CA GLU A 58 -21.35 10.29 13.85
C GLU A 58 -20.36 10.77 14.92
N GLU A 59 -20.41 10.19 16.13
CA GLU A 59 -19.47 10.52 17.20
C GLU A 59 -18.02 10.23 16.80
N ILE A 60 -17.76 9.11 16.14
CA ILE A 60 -16.39 8.76 15.72
C ILE A 60 -15.90 9.65 14.58
N LEU A 61 -16.77 10.02 13.64
CA LEU A 61 -16.41 10.99 12.60
C LEU A 61 -16.09 12.36 13.23
N SER A 62 -16.85 12.74 14.26
CA SER A 62 -16.63 13.97 15.02
C SER A 62 -15.31 13.92 15.80
N ASP A 63 -15.00 12.80 16.48
CA ASP A 63 -13.72 12.57 17.16
C ASP A 63 -12.52 12.67 16.20
N ALA A 64 -12.73 12.30 14.94
CA ALA A 64 -11.72 12.41 13.88
C ALA A 64 -11.62 13.83 13.29
N ASN A 65 -12.26 14.82 13.91
CA ASN A 65 -12.31 16.23 13.48
C ASN A 65 -12.90 16.41 12.07
N ILE A 66 -13.84 15.56 11.66
CA ILE A 66 -14.56 15.72 10.39
C ILE A 66 -15.76 16.63 10.65
N PRO A 67 -15.86 17.80 9.99
CA PRO A 67 -17.00 18.71 10.16
C PRO A 67 -18.34 18.01 9.83
N GLU A 68 -19.40 18.37 10.53
CA GLU A 68 -20.72 17.73 10.40
C GLU A 68 -21.27 17.77 8.96
N ASP A 69 -21.15 18.92 8.29
CA ASP A 69 -21.60 19.07 6.89
C ASP A 69 -20.86 18.10 5.94
N LEU A 70 -19.56 17.90 6.19
CA LEU A 70 -18.73 16.99 5.43
C LEU A 70 -19.03 15.53 5.83
N SER A 71 -19.26 15.25 7.11
CA SER A 71 -19.56 13.91 7.61
C SER A 71 -20.84 13.37 6.99
N HIS A 72 -21.91 14.16 6.93
CA HIS A 72 -23.16 13.80 6.27
C HIS A 72 -22.94 13.52 4.78
N SER A 73 -22.24 14.43 4.07
CA SER A 73 -21.94 14.27 2.64
C SER A 73 -21.13 13.01 2.33
N LEU A 74 -20.17 12.66 3.20
CA LEU A 74 -19.38 11.44 3.09
C LEU A 74 -20.25 10.20 3.31
N LEU A 75 -21.07 10.19 4.36
CA LEU A 75 -21.95 9.07 4.66
C LEU A 75 -22.92 8.80 3.51
N VAL A 76 -23.56 9.83 2.96
CA VAL A 76 -24.44 9.71 1.78
C VAL A 76 -23.65 9.17 0.59
N SER A 77 -22.49 9.78 0.30
CA SER A 77 -21.64 9.40 -0.84
C SER A 77 -21.28 7.92 -0.80
N TYR A 78 -20.90 7.39 0.36
CA TYR A 78 -20.42 6.02 0.52
C TYR A 78 -21.51 5.04 0.98
N GLY A 79 -22.80 5.42 0.89
CA GLY A 79 -23.93 4.54 1.21
C GLY A 79 -23.91 4.07 2.67
N LEU A 80 -23.65 5.01 3.58
CA LEU A 80 -23.55 4.82 5.02
C LEU A 80 -24.49 5.75 5.81
N GLU A 81 -25.36 6.49 5.14
CA GLU A 81 -26.30 7.44 5.75
C GLU A 81 -27.18 6.79 6.83
N GLU A 82 -27.71 5.60 6.56
CA GLU A 82 -28.54 4.82 7.48
C GLU A 82 -27.81 4.41 8.78
N TYR A 83 -26.47 4.45 8.79
CA TYR A 83 -25.67 4.09 9.96
C TYR A 83 -25.22 5.29 10.79
N LYS A 84 -25.61 6.52 10.42
CA LYS A 84 -25.15 7.76 11.07
C LYS A 84 -25.27 7.69 12.60
N THR A 85 -26.44 7.31 13.10
CA THR A 85 -26.77 7.22 14.54
C THR A 85 -26.59 5.81 15.12
N THR A 86 -26.15 4.85 14.31
CA THR A 86 -26.03 3.45 14.73
C THR A 86 -24.74 3.24 15.52
N ALA A 87 -24.81 2.49 16.62
CA ALA A 87 -23.63 2.16 17.42
C ALA A 87 -22.67 1.27 16.61
N CYS A 88 -21.36 1.51 16.73
CA CYS A 88 -20.37 0.82 15.89
C CYS A 88 -20.33 -0.70 16.07
N LYS A 89 -20.73 -1.21 17.24
CA LYS A 89 -20.87 -2.65 17.49
C LYS A 89 -21.96 -3.34 16.65
N GLN A 90 -22.93 -2.57 16.14
CA GLN A 90 -24.05 -3.09 15.34
C GLN A 90 -23.78 -3.05 13.83
N LEU A 91 -22.64 -2.49 13.41
CA LEU A 91 -22.29 -2.40 12.01
C LEU A 91 -21.90 -3.77 11.46
N SER A 92 -22.30 -4.04 10.22
CA SER A 92 -21.73 -5.15 9.46
C SER A 92 -20.22 -4.91 9.23
N GLU A 93 -19.45 -5.98 9.06
CA GLU A 93 -18.00 -5.87 8.83
C GLU A 93 -17.67 -5.02 7.60
N CYS A 94 -18.50 -5.10 6.55
CA CYS A 94 -18.37 -4.27 5.36
C CYS A 94 -18.57 -2.77 5.68
N SER A 95 -19.63 -2.41 6.41
CA SER A 95 -19.89 -1.02 6.81
C SER A 95 -18.81 -0.49 7.77
N ALA A 96 -18.39 -1.31 8.75
CA ALA A 96 -17.30 -0.97 9.65
C ALA A 96 -15.99 -0.70 8.89
N ARG A 97 -15.64 -1.56 7.92
CA ARG A 97 -14.45 -1.36 7.07
C ARG A 97 -14.53 -0.09 6.23
N ARG A 98 -15.70 0.22 5.66
CA ARG A 98 -15.90 1.49 4.91
C ARG A 98 -15.66 2.70 5.82
N ILE A 99 -16.19 2.69 7.04
CA ILE A 99 -15.98 3.77 8.02
C ILE A 99 -14.50 3.87 8.42
N GLN A 100 -13.82 2.74 8.69
CA GLN A 100 -12.39 2.74 9.00
C GLN A 100 -11.55 3.38 7.89
N LEU A 101 -11.84 3.06 6.62
CA LEU A 101 -11.15 3.67 5.48
C LEU A 101 -11.47 5.16 5.32
N LEU A 102 -12.71 5.59 5.58
CA LEU A 102 -13.07 7.01 5.58
C LEU A 102 -12.33 7.78 6.66
N LEU A 103 -12.30 7.26 7.89
CA LEU A 103 -11.53 7.84 8.99
C LEU A 103 -10.04 7.90 8.64
N ALA A 104 -9.49 6.82 8.08
CA ALA A 104 -8.08 6.75 7.74
C ALA A 104 -7.69 7.71 6.61
N THR A 105 -8.54 7.88 5.60
CA THR A 105 -8.31 8.86 4.54
C THR A 105 -8.51 10.29 5.02
N HIS A 106 -9.37 10.57 6.00
CA HIS A 106 -9.54 11.92 6.55
C HIS A 106 -8.58 12.28 7.67
N SER A 107 -7.86 11.28 8.19
CA SER A 107 -6.78 11.44 9.16
C SER A 107 -5.75 12.50 8.71
N SER A 108 -4.94 13.02 9.63
CA SER A 108 -3.87 14.00 9.35
C SER A 108 -2.47 13.38 9.29
N GLU A 109 -2.38 12.10 9.62
CA GLU A 109 -1.16 11.32 9.74
C GLU A 109 -0.39 11.28 8.40
N LYS A 110 0.94 11.36 8.48
CA LYS A 110 1.81 11.36 7.28
C LYS A 110 1.89 9.99 6.62
N VAL A 111 1.66 8.92 7.38
CA VAL A 111 1.77 7.53 6.92
C VAL A 111 0.42 6.83 7.10
N LEU A 112 0.01 6.10 6.07
CA LEU A 112 -1.17 5.24 6.07
C LEU A 112 -0.78 3.82 5.65
N ILE A 113 -1.04 2.85 6.52
CA ILE A 113 -0.69 1.45 6.31
C ILE A 113 -1.97 0.63 6.26
N LEU A 114 -2.20 -0.05 5.15
CA LEU A 114 -3.42 -0.78 4.85
C LEU A 114 -3.12 -2.26 4.62
N ASP A 115 -3.71 -3.14 5.43
CA ASP A 115 -3.70 -4.58 5.22
C ASP A 115 -5.04 -5.08 4.66
N GLY A 116 -5.03 -5.49 3.39
CA GLY A 116 -6.25 -5.95 2.72
C GLY A 116 -7.38 -4.92 2.80
N PRO A 117 -7.20 -3.67 2.34
CA PRO A 117 -8.19 -2.59 2.54
C PRO A 117 -9.57 -2.94 1.97
N PHE A 118 -9.64 -3.83 0.97
CA PHE A 118 -10.87 -4.18 0.29
C PHE A 118 -11.61 -5.38 0.88
N GLU A 119 -11.10 -6.01 1.93
CA GLU A 119 -11.81 -7.10 2.62
C GLU A 119 -12.36 -6.59 3.97
N PRO A 120 -13.67 -6.80 4.28
CA PRO A 120 -14.68 -7.55 3.52
C PRO A 120 -15.63 -6.62 2.73
N LEU A 121 -15.10 -5.71 1.90
CA LEU A 121 -15.94 -4.80 1.13
C LEU A 121 -16.67 -5.54 0.00
N SER A 122 -17.94 -5.22 -0.21
CA SER A 122 -18.67 -5.67 -1.40
C SER A 122 -18.06 -5.08 -2.68
N SER A 123 -18.11 -5.82 -3.79
CA SER A 123 -17.53 -5.44 -5.09
C SER A 123 -17.86 -4.01 -5.54
N GLN A 124 -19.10 -3.56 -5.37
CA GLN A 124 -19.57 -2.20 -5.72
C GLN A 124 -18.78 -1.06 -5.05
N TRP A 125 -18.13 -1.32 -3.90
CA TRP A 125 -17.38 -0.31 -3.16
C TRP A 125 -15.87 -0.39 -3.40
N LYS A 126 -15.34 -1.52 -3.90
CA LYS A 126 -13.90 -1.75 -4.00
C LYS A 126 -13.21 -0.70 -4.89
N GLU A 127 -13.72 -0.47 -6.09
CA GLU A 127 -13.17 0.54 -7.02
C GLU A 127 -13.26 1.97 -6.46
N ARG A 128 -14.38 2.30 -5.82
CA ARG A 128 -14.59 3.65 -5.26
C ARG A 128 -13.63 3.95 -4.12
N PHE A 129 -13.39 2.98 -3.23
CA PHE A 129 -12.40 3.13 -2.17
C PHE A 129 -10.96 3.08 -2.71
N ALA A 130 -10.69 2.33 -3.78
CA ALA A 130 -9.40 2.36 -4.44
C ALA A 130 -9.07 3.74 -5.02
N GLU A 131 -10.07 4.40 -5.63
CA GLU A 131 -9.96 5.78 -6.10
C GLU A 131 -9.76 6.76 -4.94
N LEU A 132 -10.53 6.62 -3.86
CA LEU A 132 -10.39 7.46 -2.66
C LEU A 132 -8.97 7.38 -2.06
N ILE A 133 -8.45 6.18 -1.85
CA ILE A 133 -7.11 5.95 -1.28
C ILE A 133 -6.02 6.56 -2.17
N LEU A 134 -6.14 6.39 -3.50
CA LEU A 134 -5.20 6.95 -4.45
C LEU A 134 -5.24 8.48 -4.46
N ASN A 135 -6.44 9.06 -4.45
CA ASN A 135 -6.62 10.51 -4.39
C ASN A 135 -6.11 11.10 -3.07
N ASP A 136 -6.34 10.42 -1.94
CA ASP A 136 -5.79 10.83 -0.64
C ASP A 136 -4.26 10.85 -0.64
N ALA A 137 -3.64 9.75 -1.10
CA ALA A 137 -2.18 9.65 -1.22
C ALA A 137 -1.60 10.78 -2.06
N ARG A 138 -2.27 11.13 -3.17
CA ARG A 138 -1.85 12.19 -4.09
C ARG A 138 -2.04 13.59 -3.51
N ASN A 139 -3.23 13.88 -2.99
CA ASN A 139 -3.60 15.23 -2.57
C ASN A 139 -2.88 15.65 -1.28
N LYS A 140 -2.63 14.69 -0.36
CA LYS A 140 -1.94 14.95 0.90
C LYS A 140 -0.43 14.68 0.85
N ASN A 141 0.10 14.24 -0.29
CA ASN A 141 1.47 13.71 -0.41
C ASN A 141 1.79 12.68 0.68
N ARG A 142 0.80 11.83 0.98
CA ARG A 142 0.84 10.86 2.08
C ARG A 142 1.54 9.59 1.65
N ILE A 143 2.35 9.02 2.55
CA ILE A 143 2.99 7.74 2.34
C ILE A 143 1.97 6.65 2.63
N THR A 144 1.39 6.09 1.57
CA THR A 144 0.43 4.98 1.66
C THR A 144 1.11 3.66 1.31
N ILE A 145 1.09 2.70 2.24
CA ILE A 145 1.64 1.35 2.08
C ILE A 145 0.49 0.34 2.16
N ILE A 146 0.39 -0.53 1.16
CA ILE A 146 -0.60 -1.61 1.11
C ILE A 146 0.12 -2.93 1.23
N THR A 147 -0.07 -3.63 2.35
CA THR A 147 0.69 -4.85 2.65
C THR A 147 0.12 -6.09 1.98
N ARG A 148 -1.19 -6.11 1.74
CA ARG A 148 -1.90 -7.24 1.12
C ARG A 148 -3.01 -6.73 0.22
N LEU A 149 -3.13 -7.31 -0.97
CA LEU A 149 -4.07 -6.86 -1.99
C LEU A 149 -4.86 -8.06 -2.54
N SER A 150 -6.10 -8.24 -2.08
CA SER A 150 -7.01 -9.31 -2.54
C SER A 150 -7.73 -8.96 -3.85
N PHE A 151 -7.86 -7.67 -4.13
CA PHE A 151 -8.57 -7.13 -5.28
C PHE A 151 -7.66 -6.16 -6.01
N ARG A 152 -7.54 -6.30 -7.32
CA ARG A 152 -6.72 -5.44 -8.18
C ARG A 152 -7.63 -4.37 -8.79
N PRO A 153 -7.58 -3.11 -8.33
CA PRO A 153 -8.40 -2.04 -8.89
C PRO A 153 -7.93 -1.67 -10.30
N GLU A 154 -8.88 -1.41 -11.19
CA GLU A 154 -8.58 -1.06 -12.58
C GLU A 154 -7.85 0.29 -12.68
N ASN A 155 -8.27 1.26 -11.86
CA ASN A 155 -7.64 2.60 -11.82
C ASN A 155 -6.18 2.60 -11.32
N TRP A 156 -5.70 1.47 -10.77
CA TRP A 156 -4.32 1.30 -10.34
C TRP A 156 -3.44 0.69 -11.42
N VAL A 157 -4.02 0.03 -12.42
CA VAL A 157 -3.28 -0.61 -13.51
C VAL A 157 -2.63 0.47 -14.38
N GLY A 158 -1.31 0.36 -14.59
CA GLY A 158 -0.54 1.35 -15.36
C GLY A 158 -0.33 2.70 -14.68
N ASN A 159 -0.85 2.91 -13.46
CA ASN A 159 -0.65 4.16 -12.75
C ASN A 159 0.78 4.29 -12.20
N GLU A 160 1.51 5.31 -12.64
CA GLU A 160 2.91 5.57 -12.29
C GLU A 160 3.11 5.95 -10.82
N MET A 161 2.08 6.48 -10.14
CA MET A 161 2.13 6.84 -8.71
C MET A 161 2.14 5.61 -7.78
N ILE A 162 1.97 4.41 -8.35
CA ILE A 162 1.85 3.15 -7.62
C ILE A 162 3.11 2.32 -7.82
N ALA A 163 4.00 2.41 -6.83
CA ALA A 163 5.14 1.52 -6.73
C ALA A 163 4.67 0.12 -6.34
N ARG A 164 5.17 -0.90 -7.03
CA ARG A 164 4.87 -2.31 -6.74
C ARG A 164 6.17 -2.95 -6.28
N LEU A 165 6.23 -3.34 -5.02
CA LEU A 165 7.43 -3.92 -4.43
C LEU A 165 7.22 -5.42 -4.24
N GLN A 166 7.98 -6.23 -4.98
CA GLN A 166 8.03 -7.67 -4.73
C GLN A 166 8.87 -7.93 -3.47
N VAL A 167 8.31 -8.66 -2.51
CA VAL A 167 8.95 -9.05 -1.25
C VAL A 167 8.93 -10.58 -1.08
N GLY A 168 9.76 -11.10 -0.18
CA GLY A 168 9.92 -12.54 0.08
C GLY A 168 11.27 -13.12 -0.33
N GLN A 169 11.51 -14.40 -0.01
CA GLN A 169 12.83 -15.05 -0.11
C GLN A 169 13.38 -15.13 -1.54
N THR A 170 12.54 -14.92 -2.56
CA THR A 170 13.00 -14.87 -3.96
C THR A 170 13.73 -13.58 -4.32
N VAL A 171 13.65 -12.53 -3.50
CA VAL A 171 14.39 -11.26 -3.75
C VAL A 171 15.91 -11.46 -3.50
N GLN A 172 16.30 -12.54 -2.81
CA GLN A 172 17.70 -12.89 -2.57
C GLN A 172 18.40 -13.63 -3.73
N LYS A 173 17.79 -13.71 -4.92
CA LYS A 173 18.51 -14.12 -6.15
C LYS A 173 18.88 -12.97 -7.08
N THR A 174 18.53 -11.72 -6.77
CA THR A 174 18.87 -10.58 -7.65
C THR A 174 19.28 -9.30 -6.92
N ILE A 175 19.94 -9.43 -5.77
CA ILE A 175 20.92 -8.43 -5.31
C ILE A 175 22.31 -9.06 -5.47
N GLY A 176 22.56 -9.37 -6.73
CA GLY A 176 23.81 -9.80 -7.32
C GLY A 176 23.92 -9.26 -8.75
N PHE A 177 23.20 -8.18 -9.08
CA PHE A 177 23.70 -7.23 -10.09
C PHE A 177 24.72 -6.33 -9.41
N GLY A 178 25.79 -6.97 -8.92
CA GLY A 178 27.08 -6.35 -9.12
C GLY A 178 27.14 -6.07 -10.61
N SER A 179 27.21 -4.78 -10.92
CA SER A 179 27.70 -4.24 -12.17
C SER A 179 29.09 -4.80 -12.45
N ASN A 180 29.19 -6.05 -12.87
CA ASN A 180 30.05 -6.29 -14.01
C ASN A 180 29.19 -5.85 -15.18
N PRO A 181 29.50 -4.72 -15.87
CA PRO A 181 28.87 -4.42 -17.14
C PRO A 181 28.95 -5.69 -17.98
N SER A 182 27.79 -6.29 -18.20
CA SER A 182 27.64 -7.61 -18.78
C SER A 182 28.45 -7.69 -20.05
N GLU A 183 29.02 -8.87 -20.33
CA GLU A 183 29.69 -9.19 -21.61
C GLU A 183 28.93 -8.64 -22.82
N VAL A 184 27.60 -8.52 -22.76
CA VAL A 184 26.80 -7.92 -23.82
C VAL A 184 27.16 -6.45 -24.08
N HIS A 185 27.38 -5.62 -23.05
CA HIS A 185 27.83 -4.24 -23.26
C HIS A 185 29.31 -4.16 -23.67
N ALA A 186 30.16 -5.10 -23.24
CA ALA A 186 31.53 -5.21 -23.70
C ALA A 186 31.61 -5.67 -25.17
N VAL A 187 30.78 -6.63 -25.57
CA VAL A 187 30.64 -7.14 -26.94
C VAL A 187 30.01 -6.08 -27.84
N VAL A 188 28.96 -5.38 -27.39
CA VAL A 188 28.35 -4.26 -28.14
C VAL A 188 29.32 -3.08 -28.22
N GLY A 189 30.11 -2.83 -27.17
CA GLY A 189 31.18 -1.83 -27.18
C GLY A 189 32.31 -2.19 -28.15
N GLN A 190 32.75 -3.45 -28.16
CA GLN A 190 33.75 -3.97 -29.10
C GLN A 190 33.23 -3.92 -30.54
N LEU A 191 31.98 -4.34 -30.79
CA LEU A 191 31.32 -4.24 -32.09
C LEU A 191 31.23 -2.80 -32.58
N ARG A 192 30.82 -1.86 -31.71
CA ARG A 192 30.79 -0.43 -32.06
C ARG A 192 32.20 0.12 -32.33
N SER A 193 33.21 -0.31 -31.58
CA SER A 193 34.60 0.10 -31.82
C SER A 193 35.18 -0.46 -33.12
N LEU A 194 34.78 -1.67 -33.52
CA LEU A 194 35.16 -2.30 -34.78
C LEU A 194 34.45 -1.65 -35.97
N LEU A 195 33.18 -1.27 -35.81
CA LEU A 195 32.39 -0.61 -36.86
C LEU A 195 32.80 0.85 -37.09
N ASN A 196 33.35 1.52 -36.08
CA ASN A 196 33.85 2.89 -36.21
C ASN A 196 35.25 2.98 -36.84
N ASP A 197 35.92 1.85 -37.09
CA ASP A 197 37.25 1.79 -37.70
C ASP A 197 37.13 1.32 -39.17
N GLU A 198 36.98 2.27 -40.10
CA GLU A 198 36.71 2.00 -41.52
C GLU A 198 37.77 1.09 -42.18
N GLU A 199 39.04 1.18 -41.76
CA GLU A 199 40.11 0.31 -42.30
C GLU A 199 39.93 -1.15 -41.87
N LYS A 200 39.48 -1.40 -40.63
CA LYS A 200 39.21 -2.76 -40.15
C LYS A 200 37.98 -3.36 -40.84
N VAL A 201 36.96 -2.54 -41.09
CA VAL A 201 35.77 -2.96 -41.85
C VAL A 201 36.15 -3.33 -43.28
N GLN A 202 36.99 -2.53 -43.96
CA GLN A 202 37.47 -2.87 -45.31
C GLN A 202 38.29 -4.16 -45.34
N LYS A 203 39.15 -4.40 -44.33
CA LYS A 203 39.95 -5.65 -44.22
C LYS A 203 39.10 -6.89 -43.97
N ILE A 204 37.99 -6.76 -43.21
CA ILE A 204 37.02 -7.84 -43.00
C ILE A 204 36.26 -8.12 -44.31
N LEU A 205 35.83 -7.08 -45.02
CA LEU A 205 35.11 -7.21 -46.29
C LEU A 205 35.99 -7.76 -47.42
N SER A 206 37.29 -7.50 -47.40
CA SER A 206 38.25 -8.05 -48.37
C SER A 206 38.67 -9.50 -48.06
N GLY A 207 38.13 -10.11 -47.01
CA GLY A 207 38.37 -11.52 -46.64
C GLY A 207 39.78 -11.81 -46.12
N GLN A 208 40.54 -10.78 -45.73
CA GLN A 208 41.94 -10.93 -45.30
C GLN A 208 42.11 -11.06 -43.78
N VAL A 209 41.04 -10.95 -42.99
CA VAL A 209 41.10 -11.09 -41.53
C VAL A 209 40.70 -12.51 -41.13
N GLN A 210 41.66 -13.26 -40.58
CA GLN A 210 41.36 -14.49 -39.85
C GLN A 210 40.73 -14.09 -38.51
N VAL A 211 39.42 -14.31 -38.37
CA VAL A 211 38.72 -14.10 -37.10
C VAL A 211 39.19 -15.17 -36.12
N ASP A 212 39.62 -14.73 -34.93
CA ASP A 212 40.12 -15.62 -33.87
C ASP A 212 39.04 -16.68 -33.53
N PRO A 213 39.30 -17.98 -33.75
CA PRO A 213 38.30 -19.04 -33.62
C PRO A 213 37.71 -19.14 -32.20
N ASN A 214 38.42 -18.66 -31.18
CA ASN A 214 37.92 -18.63 -29.79
C ASN A 214 36.72 -17.67 -29.59
N LEU A 215 36.65 -16.57 -30.35
CA LEU A 215 35.54 -15.61 -30.28
C LEU A 215 34.25 -16.19 -30.87
N LEU A 216 34.37 -16.99 -31.94
CA LEU A 216 33.25 -17.69 -32.58
C LEU A 216 32.68 -18.79 -31.68
N SER A 217 33.53 -19.50 -30.91
CA SER A 217 33.03 -20.50 -29.95
C SER A 217 32.23 -19.89 -28.80
N GLN A 218 32.60 -18.70 -28.31
CA GLN A 218 31.87 -18.03 -27.21
C GLN A 218 30.47 -17.56 -27.64
N ILE A 219 30.32 -17.07 -28.87
CA ILE A 219 29.02 -16.66 -29.42
C ILE A 219 28.10 -17.87 -29.60
N LYS A 220 28.67 -19.01 -30.05
CA LYS A 220 27.89 -20.23 -30.29
C LYS A 220 27.40 -20.86 -28.97
N SER A 221 28.24 -20.92 -27.94
CA SER A 221 27.87 -21.45 -26.62
C SER A 221 26.78 -20.64 -25.90
N GLY A 222 26.74 -19.31 -26.11
CA GLY A 222 25.68 -18.46 -25.53
C GLY A 222 24.30 -18.69 -26.16
N SER A 223 24.25 -19.15 -27.41
CA SER A 223 22.98 -19.38 -28.13
C SER A 223 22.33 -20.75 -27.83
N GLU A 224 23.12 -21.78 -27.57
CA GLU A 224 22.63 -23.12 -27.23
C GLU A 224 22.00 -23.18 -25.82
N SER A 225 22.56 -22.42 -24.87
CA SER A 225 22.03 -22.29 -23.50
C SER A 225 20.61 -21.71 -23.42
N ILE A 226 20.20 -20.88 -24.39
CA ILE A 226 18.86 -20.25 -24.42
C ILE A 226 17.84 -21.19 -25.06
N ALA A 227 18.26 -22.02 -26.03
CA ALA A 227 17.40 -23.00 -26.67
C ALA A 227 17.06 -24.17 -25.73
N GLU A 228 18.00 -24.59 -24.89
CA GLU A 228 17.84 -25.74 -23.99
C GLU A 228 16.95 -25.43 -22.75
N GLN A 229 16.87 -24.15 -22.35
CA GLN A 229 15.94 -23.71 -21.29
C GLN A 229 14.47 -23.63 -21.73
N ARG A 230 14.18 -23.56 -23.04
CA ARG A 230 12.81 -23.57 -23.56
C ARG A 230 12.23 -24.97 -23.79
N ALA A 231 13.07 -26.01 -23.83
CA ALA A 231 12.65 -27.37 -24.14
C ALA A 231 12.14 -28.17 -22.91
N ASN A 232 12.30 -27.65 -21.70
CA ASN A 232 12.00 -28.37 -20.45
C ASN A 232 10.84 -27.76 -19.64
N GLU A 233 9.96 -26.96 -20.24
CA GLU A 233 8.76 -26.44 -19.58
C GLU A 233 7.59 -27.44 -19.77
N PRO A 234 7.13 -28.15 -18.72
CA PRO A 234 6.06 -29.13 -18.86
C PRO A 234 4.72 -28.44 -19.14
N LEU A 235 4.11 -28.75 -20.29
CA LEU A 235 2.72 -28.40 -20.60
C LEU A 235 1.79 -29.03 -19.56
N SER A 236 1.36 -28.20 -18.61
CA SER A 236 0.25 -28.50 -17.70
C SER A 236 -1.04 -28.59 -18.52
N LYS A 237 -1.54 -29.81 -18.72
CA LYS A 237 -2.89 -30.06 -19.24
C LYS A 237 -3.90 -29.55 -18.22
N ASN A 238 -4.56 -28.44 -18.52
CA ASN A 238 -5.76 -28.04 -17.80
C ASN A 238 -6.96 -28.74 -18.44
N ASP A 239 -7.59 -29.58 -17.63
CA ASP A 239 -8.91 -30.16 -17.88
C ASP A 239 -9.93 -29.04 -18.10
N SER A 240 -10.53 -29.06 -19.29
CA SER A 240 -11.71 -28.30 -19.64
C SER A 240 -12.93 -28.97 -19.02
N SER A 241 -13.29 -28.57 -17.80
CA SER A 241 -14.63 -28.82 -17.26
C SER A 241 -15.63 -27.84 -17.89
N GLU A 242 -16.48 -28.40 -18.73
CA GLU A 242 -17.67 -27.84 -19.35
C GLU A 242 -18.61 -27.26 -18.27
N PHE A 243 -18.69 -25.92 -18.19
CA PHE A 243 -19.66 -25.21 -17.36
C PHE A 243 -20.84 -24.80 -18.24
N ASP A 244 -21.89 -25.63 -18.21
CA ASP A 244 -23.18 -25.34 -18.81
C ASP A 244 -23.92 -24.29 -17.95
N LEU A 245 -23.77 -23.01 -18.32
CA LEU A 245 -24.54 -21.91 -17.73
C LEU A 245 -25.80 -21.68 -18.58
N LYS A 246 -26.90 -22.26 -18.10
CA LYS A 246 -28.26 -21.99 -18.53
C LYS A 246 -28.61 -20.53 -18.17
N ILE A 247 -28.50 -19.64 -19.16
CA ILE A 247 -28.90 -18.23 -19.04
C ILE A 247 -30.42 -18.18 -19.09
N GLU A 248 -31.03 -18.04 -17.92
CA GLU A 248 -32.44 -17.72 -17.77
C GLU A 248 -32.59 -16.19 -17.89
N SER A 249 -33.17 -15.76 -19.01
CA SER A 249 -33.45 -14.35 -19.32
C SER A 249 -34.53 -13.80 -18.39
N LYS A 250 -34.15 -12.91 -17.47
CA LYS A 250 -35.09 -12.04 -16.74
C LYS A 250 -35.15 -10.66 -17.37
N GLU A 251 -36.38 -10.19 -17.51
CA GLU A 251 -36.82 -8.95 -18.15
C GLU A 251 -36.12 -7.68 -17.63
N PRO A 252 -36.03 -6.61 -18.45
CA PRO A 252 -35.39 -5.36 -18.06
C PRO A 252 -36.30 -4.48 -17.20
N LEU A 253 -35.89 -4.24 -15.95
CA LEU A 253 -36.40 -3.16 -15.09
C LEU A 253 -35.98 -1.79 -15.65
N SER A 254 -36.88 -1.16 -16.38
CA SER A 254 -36.70 0.12 -17.10
C SER A 254 -36.74 1.39 -16.21
N GLY A 255 -36.51 1.29 -14.90
CA GLY A 255 -36.68 2.41 -13.95
C GLY A 255 -35.39 3.15 -13.54
N GLN A 256 -34.23 2.48 -13.47
CA GLN A 256 -33.04 3.05 -12.81
C GLN A 256 -32.09 3.83 -13.73
N ALA A 257 -32.17 3.62 -15.06
CA ALA A 257 -31.28 4.30 -16.01
C ALA A 257 -31.56 5.81 -16.15
N ARG A 258 -32.75 6.29 -15.76
CA ARG A 258 -33.11 7.72 -15.83
C ARG A 258 -32.61 8.58 -14.66
N ILE A 259 -32.26 7.97 -13.53
CA ILE A 259 -31.79 8.73 -12.35
C ILE A 259 -30.28 8.98 -12.43
N GLN A 260 -29.50 8.09 -13.06
CA GLN A 260 -28.05 8.27 -13.20
C GLN A 260 -27.68 9.41 -14.16
N SER A 261 -28.42 9.65 -15.24
CA SER A 261 -28.07 10.71 -16.20
C SER A 261 -28.28 12.13 -15.65
N ALA A 262 -29.28 12.33 -14.78
CA ALA A 262 -29.50 13.60 -14.09
C ALA A 262 -28.38 13.94 -13.10
N TYR A 263 -27.80 12.93 -12.44
CA TYR A 263 -26.73 13.12 -11.45
C TYR A 263 -25.40 13.56 -12.09
N TYR A 264 -25.09 13.09 -13.30
CA TYR A 264 -23.88 13.50 -14.01
C TYR A 264 -23.95 14.95 -14.54
N GLN A 265 -25.13 15.43 -14.94
CA GLN A 265 -25.27 16.82 -15.39
C GLN A 265 -25.11 17.84 -14.26
N TYR A 266 -25.61 17.53 -13.05
CA TYR A 266 -25.48 18.43 -11.90
C TYR A 266 -24.02 18.59 -11.44
N ARG A 267 -23.23 17.50 -11.53
CA ARG A 267 -21.81 17.50 -11.12
C ARG A 267 -20.90 18.28 -12.08
N TYR A 268 -21.30 18.42 -13.35
CA TYR A 268 -20.54 19.21 -14.32
C TYR A 268 -20.75 20.72 -14.12
N ILE A 269 -21.99 21.13 -13.83
CA ILE A 269 -22.34 22.54 -13.56
C ILE A 269 -21.68 23.04 -12.26
N SER A 270 -21.63 22.22 -11.21
CA SER A 270 -21.02 22.64 -9.95
C SER A 270 -19.49 22.84 -10.05
N ARG A 271 -18.79 22.00 -10.81
CA ARG A 271 -17.34 22.15 -11.03
C ARG A 271 -17.00 23.41 -11.84
N ALA A 272 -17.81 23.76 -12.83
CA ALA A 272 -17.63 24.99 -13.59
C ALA A 272 -17.84 26.24 -12.71
N ALA A 273 -18.87 26.23 -11.85
CA ALA A 273 -19.14 27.33 -10.92
C ALA A 273 -18.02 27.50 -9.88
N ILE A 274 -17.52 26.39 -9.32
CA ILE A 274 -16.38 26.41 -8.37
C ILE A 274 -15.10 26.91 -9.05
N GLY A 275 -14.85 26.49 -10.29
CA GLY A 275 -13.71 26.96 -11.08
C GLY A 275 -13.73 28.47 -11.33
N MET A 276 -14.91 29.01 -11.67
CA MET A 276 -15.09 30.46 -11.88
C MET A 276 -14.92 31.26 -10.57
N ALA A 277 -15.45 30.75 -9.45
CA ALA A 277 -15.27 31.39 -8.15
C ALA A 277 -13.79 31.42 -7.72
N ALA A 278 -13.05 30.33 -7.93
CA ALA A 278 -11.62 30.26 -7.65
C ALA A 278 -10.80 31.24 -8.51
N LEU A 279 -11.17 31.41 -9.79
CA LEU A 279 -10.52 32.37 -10.69
C LEU A 279 -10.73 33.83 -10.22
N VAL A 280 -11.94 34.16 -9.76
CA VAL A 280 -12.24 35.50 -9.23
C VAL A 280 -11.46 35.78 -7.94
N VAL A 281 -11.35 34.80 -7.04
CA VAL A 281 -10.55 34.95 -5.82
C VAL A 281 -9.06 35.08 -6.15
N ALA A 282 -8.54 34.27 -7.07
CA ALA A 282 -7.13 34.34 -7.49
C ALA A 282 -6.79 35.71 -8.12
N THR A 283 -7.66 36.23 -8.99
CA THR A 283 -7.47 37.56 -9.59
C THR A 283 -7.53 38.68 -8.55
N PHE A 284 -8.41 38.57 -7.55
CA PHE A 284 -8.47 39.52 -6.43
C PHE A 284 -7.22 39.49 -5.54
N ILE A 285 -6.69 38.30 -5.24
CA ILE A 285 -5.45 38.14 -4.46
C ILE A 285 -4.26 38.75 -5.23
N VAL A 286 -4.14 38.48 -6.53
CA VAL A 286 -3.07 39.07 -7.35
C VAL A 286 -3.18 40.59 -7.37
N ALA A 287 -4.38 41.15 -7.52
CA ALA A 287 -4.59 42.59 -7.45
C ALA A 287 -4.19 43.19 -6.09
N LEU A 288 -4.48 42.50 -4.99
CA LEU A 288 -4.06 42.88 -3.64
C LEU A 288 -2.53 42.84 -3.49
N VAL A 289 -1.88 41.76 -3.92
CA VAL A 289 -0.41 41.62 -3.86
C VAL A 289 0.28 42.70 -4.69
N LEU A 290 -0.22 43.01 -5.89
CA LEU A 290 0.32 44.10 -6.70
C LEU A 290 0.15 45.46 -6.03
N LYS A 291 -1.00 45.71 -5.39
CA LYS A 291 -1.25 46.95 -4.65
C LYS A 291 -0.36 47.10 -3.41
N PHE A 292 -0.06 46.00 -2.72
CA PHE A 292 0.83 45.99 -1.54
C PHE A 292 2.32 45.98 -1.91
N SER A 293 2.71 45.33 -3.01
CA SER A 293 4.09 45.31 -3.50
C SER A 293 4.56 46.69 -3.98
N SER A 294 3.64 47.48 -4.55
CA SER A 294 3.89 48.90 -4.88
C SER A 294 4.18 49.77 -3.65
N ALA A 295 3.71 49.37 -2.46
CA ALA A 295 3.87 50.14 -1.23
C ALA A 295 5.18 49.85 -0.46
N ASN A 296 5.88 48.74 -0.77
CA ASN A 296 6.99 48.24 0.06
C ASN A 296 8.27 47.93 -0.73
N GLN A 297 8.69 48.82 -1.63
CA GLN A 297 10.07 48.81 -2.12
C GLN A 297 11.01 49.49 -1.11
N SER A 298 11.32 48.78 -0.02
CA SER A 298 12.59 48.98 0.67
C SER A 298 13.10 47.65 1.22
N GLU A 299 14.21 47.22 0.63
CA GLU A 299 15.21 46.27 1.12
C GLU A 299 14.73 44.90 1.64
N THR A 300 14.99 43.85 0.85
CA THR A 300 15.37 42.54 1.43
C THR A 300 16.45 41.86 0.60
N LYS A 301 17.59 41.60 1.26
CA LYS A 301 18.73 40.83 0.77
C LYS A 301 18.40 39.33 0.86
N ILE A 302 18.69 38.60 -0.22
CA ILE A 302 18.50 37.15 -0.32
C ILE A 302 19.67 36.43 0.34
N ALA A 303 19.37 35.56 1.33
CA ALA A 303 20.34 34.66 1.93
C ALA A 303 20.50 33.38 1.09
N LYS A 304 21.76 32.95 0.93
CA LYS A 304 22.20 31.81 0.12
C LYS A 304 22.24 30.53 0.98
N LEU A 305 21.79 29.41 0.42
CA LEU A 305 21.68 28.09 1.03
C LEU A 305 22.81 27.20 0.49
N GLU A 306 23.60 26.58 1.35
CA GLU A 306 24.65 25.61 0.99
C GLU A 306 24.33 24.22 1.55
N ILE A 307 24.58 23.20 0.73
CA ILE A 307 24.39 21.77 1.02
C ILE A 307 25.78 21.17 1.23
N SER A 308 25.98 20.43 2.33
CA SER A 308 27.22 19.69 2.61
C SER A 308 26.91 18.21 2.85
N VAL A 309 27.65 17.33 2.18
CA VAL A 309 27.60 15.86 2.35
C VAL A 309 28.82 15.46 3.17
N ALA A 310 28.62 14.88 4.36
CA ALA A 310 29.68 14.31 5.18
C ALA A 310 29.62 12.78 5.12
N THR A 311 30.65 12.17 4.55
CA THR A 311 30.85 10.73 4.49
C THR A 311 31.73 10.32 5.67
N GLU A 312 31.13 9.85 6.76
CA GLU A 312 31.90 9.29 7.87
C GLU A 312 32.20 7.81 7.64
N LYS A 313 33.50 7.51 7.70
CA LYS A 313 34.14 6.23 7.48
C LYS A 313 34.35 5.57 8.84
N SER A 314 33.50 4.63 9.21
CA SER A 314 33.61 3.91 10.48
C SER A 314 34.66 2.80 10.41
N THR A 315 35.79 3.03 11.08
CA THR A 315 36.81 2.01 11.40
C THR A 315 36.39 1.24 12.65
N SER A 316 36.19 -0.07 12.51
CA SER A 316 35.99 -0.99 13.64
C SER A 316 37.31 -1.27 14.34
N SER A 317 37.34 -1.04 15.67
CA SER A 317 38.41 -1.52 16.55
C SER A 317 37.82 -2.51 17.55
N THR A 318 38.31 -3.74 17.46
CA THR A 318 37.95 -4.87 18.31
C THR A 318 38.82 -4.81 19.58
N SER A 319 38.21 -4.66 20.75
CA SER A 319 38.88 -4.88 22.03
C SER A 319 38.21 -6.02 22.80
N LYS A 320 39.04 -6.98 23.23
CA LYS A 320 38.75 -8.01 24.23
C LYS A 320 38.42 -7.37 25.58
N PRO A 321 37.71 -8.09 26.46
CA PRO A 321 38.39 -8.40 27.71
C PRO A 321 38.19 -9.83 28.20
N SER A 322 39.20 -10.23 28.97
CA SER A 322 39.36 -11.44 29.75
C SER A 322 38.68 -11.33 31.13
N ASN A 323 38.27 -12.51 31.62
CA ASN A 323 38.62 -13.08 32.94
C ASN A 323 37.52 -13.28 34.01
N SER A 324 37.54 -14.52 34.51
CA SER A 324 37.30 -15.01 35.88
C SER A 324 35.91 -14.87 36.55
N GLY A 325 35.31 -16.05 36.88
CA GLY A 325 34.30 -16.24 37.94
C GLY A 325 34.91 -16.10 39.36
N PRO A 326 34.31 -16.62 40.47
CA PRO A 326 33.42 -17.80 40.55
C PRO A 326 32.24 -17.71 41.58
N SER A 327 31.52 -18.84 41.73
CA SER A 327 30.72 -19.25 42.92
C SER A 327 29.36 -18.55 43.12
N GLN A 328 28.28 -19.11 43.70
CA GLN A 328 27.92 -20.41 44.26
C GLN A 328 26.39 -20.39 44.47
N SER A 329 25.72 -21.50 44.12
CA SER A 329 24.63 -22.18 44.86
C SER A 329 23.65 -21.42 45.77
N GLU A 330 22.34 -21.57 45.51
CA GLU A 330 21.21 -21.70 46.47
C GLU A 330 19.94 -22.01 45.63
N LYS A 331 19.45 -23.25 45.50
CA LYS A 331 18.58 -24.01 46.43
C LYS A 331 17.55 -23.13 47.16
N SER A 332 16.32 -23.11 46.65
CA SER A 332 15.12 -22.84 47.45
C SER A 332 13.88 -23.41 46.76
N SER A 333 13.33 -24.41 47.41
CA SER A 333 12.07 -25.10 47.20
C SER A 333 10.88 -24.24 47.64
N ASN A 334 9.74 -24.31 46.96
CA ASN A 334 8.39 -24.11 47.51
C ASN A 334 7.40 -24.65 46.44
N THR A 335 6.76 -25.79 46.62
CA THR A 335 5.66 -26.13 47.55
C THR A 335 4.35 -25.40 47.23
N VAL A 336 3.47 -26.15 46.56
CA VAL A 336 2.01 -26.26 46.75
C VAL A 336 1.19 -24.96 46.79
N GLN A 337 0.32 -24.78 45.79
CA GLN A 337 -1.12 -24.62 46.06
C GLN A 337 -1.97 -24.89 44.80
N LYS A 338 -2.82 -25.90 44.95
CA LYS A 338 -3.93 -26.32 44.10
C LYS A 338 -5.12 -25.40 44.37
N PRO A 339 -5.75 -24.74 43.38
CA PRO A 339 -7.07 -24.20 43.56
C PRO A 339 -8.13 -25.24 43.20
N GLU A 340 -9.10 -25.33 44.09
CA GLU A 340 -10.25 -26.22 44.05
C GLU A 340 -11.23 -25.90 42.92
N ASN A 341 -11.86 -26.98 42.48
CA ASN A 341 -13.14 -27.03 41.80
C ASN A 341 -14.19 -26.16 42.52
N LEU A 342 -14.77 -25.18 41.82
CA LEU A 342 -16.08 -24.65 42.15
C LEU A 342 -16.98 -24.80 40.92
N ASN A 343 -17.75 -25.89 40.98
CA ASN A 343 -18.78 -26.29 40.06
C ASN A 343 -20.08 -25.58 40.48
N SER A 344 -20.35 -24.38 39.96
CA SER A 344 -21.61 -23.66 40.20
C SER A 344 -22.58 -23.87 39.04
N LYS A 345 -23.52 -24.77 39.31
CA LYS A 345 -24.77 -25.06 38.59
C LYS A 345 -25.62 -23.78 38.43
N PRO A 346 -26.06 -23.36 37.23
CA PRO A 346 -27.03 -22.28 37.13
C PRO A 346 -28.43 -22.77 37.50
N SER A 347 -29.04 -22.06 38.45
CA SER A 347 -30.41 -22.26 38.92
C SER A 347 -31.41 -21.93 37.82
N SER A 348 -32.31 -22.87 37.61
CA SER A 348 -33.56 -22.74 36.88
C SER A 348 -34.52 -21.81 37.62
N GLU A 349 -34.57 -20.53 37.27
CA GLU A 349 -35.65 -19.63 37.71
C GLU A 349 -35.61 -18.34 36.86
N GLU A 350 -36.18 -18.39 35.66
CA GLU A 350 -36.72 -17.23 34.94
C GLU A 350 -37.56 -17.72 33.75
N LYS A 351 -38.65 -18.44 34.09
CA LYS A 351 -39.81 -18.62 33.21
C LYS A 351 -40.94 -17.86 33.86
N ASN A 352 -41.25 -16.67 33.34
CA ASN A 352 -42.57 -16.02 33.34
C ASN A 352 -42.33 -14.53 33.11
N LEU A 353 -42.54 -14.06 31.88
CA LEU A 353 -42.95 -12.69 31.53
C LEU A 353 -43.01 -12.61 29.99
N LEU A 354 -43.94 -13.35 29.37
CA LEU A 354 -44.32 -13.17 27.96
C LEU A 354 -45.64 -13.91 27.69
N SER A 355 -46.71 -13.45 28.35
CA SER A 355 -48.09 -13.84 28.04
C SER A 355 -49.06 -12.77 28.53
N ALA A 356 -48.96 -11.56 27.98
CA ALA A 356 -49.97 -10.52 28.10
C ALA A 356 -49.71 -9.42 27.07
N LEU A 357 -49.98 -9.71 25.79
CA LEU A 357 -50.14 -8.69 24.73
C LEU A 357 -50.63 -9.31 23.40
N GLU A 358 -51.64 -10.17 23.44
CA GLU A 358 -52.46 -10.50 22.25
C GLU A 358 -53.91 -10.75 22.68
N SER A 359 -54.62 -9.67 23.03
CA SER A 359 -56.09 -9.57 22.99
C SER A 359 -56.50 -8.11 23.23
N ASN A 360 -56.42 -7.30 22.17
CA ASN A 360 -57.38 -6.24 21.82
C ASN A 360 -57.00 -5.61 20.49
#